data_AF-A0A7C5CQ07-F1
#
_entry.id   AF-A0A7C5CQ07-F1
#
_cell.length_a   1.000
_cell.length_b   1.000
_cell.length_c   1.000
_cell.angle_alpha   90.00
_cell.angle_beta   90.00
_cell.angle_gamma   90.00
#
_symmetry.space_group_name_H-M   'P 1'
#
loop_
_entity.id
_entity.type
_entity.pdbx_description
1 polymer ?
#
loop_
_entity_poly.entity_id
_entity_poly.type
_entity_poly.pdbx_seq_one_letter_code
_entity_poly.pdbx_strand_id
1 'polypeptide(L)'
;SLLAVAVFGANIYFWQTSDYFSTDAELIPLLHTWTLAVEEQYYLLFPLLILALWRFKKGVSLSIIIFLLVASLLLSDWGWRTFPEANFYLLPFRAWELLAGALAAITYEYAKPYTYTSTYPKRFFVLKQSLSALGFLLVIGSILFFDKSLPFPSFYTVIPVLGSVLIVSFSQADQGIGRLLSLPLFVGIGLVSYSAYLWHYPIFAFARLYSIDSPSTVFMLGLSLVTFIMAALSWFFVEQPCRKHLAHYPWFLIAFVLIAIIFLSSGSYILLNT
;
A
#
# COMPACT_ATOMS: atom_id res chain seq x y z
N SER A 1 13.91 -12.09 -7.76
CA SER A 1 15.07 -11.55 -8.51
C SER A 1 15.28 -10.08 -8.15
N LEU A 2 16.52 -9.63 -7.87
CA LEU A 2 16.83 -8.22 -7.57
C LEU A 2 16.50 -7.28 -8.74
N LEU A 3 16.73 -7.74 -9.97
CA LEU A 3 16.43 -6.98 -11.17
C LEU A 3 14.93 -6.70 -11.31
N ALA A 4 14.08 -7.70 -11.01
CA ALA A 4 12.63 -7.52 -11.04
C ALA A 4 12.14 -6.47 -10.03
N VAL A 5 12.75 -6.41 -8.85
CA VAL A 5 12.45 -5.37 -7.84
C VAL A 5 12.79 -3.98 -8.36
N ALA A 6 13.97 -3.83 -8.98
CA ALA A 6 14.46 -2.54 -9.45
C ALA A 6 13.65 -1.94 -10.61
N VAL A 7 13.05 -2.79 -11.45
CA VAL A 7 12.21 -2.35 -12.59
C VAL A 7 10.71 -2.35 -12.26
N PHE A 8 10.34 -2.47 -10.98
CA PHE A 8 8.94 -2.60 -10.54
C PHE A 8 8.16 -3.73 -11.24
N GLY A 9 8.85 -4.84 -11.51
CA GLY A 9 8.30 -6.08 -12.09
C GLY A 9 8.26 -7.25 -11.11
N ALA A 10 8.51 -7.00 -9.81
CA ALA A 10 8.56 -8.05 -8.78
C ALA A 10 7.26 -8.86 -8.70
N ASN A 11 6.11 -8.20 -8.88
CA ASN A 11 4.81 -8.89 -8.87
C ASN A 11 4.63 -9.87 -10.02
N ILE A 12 5.08 -9.54 -11.23
CA ILE A 12 5.05 -10.45 -12.39
C ILE A 12 6.03 -11.61 -12.18
N TYR A 13 7.23 -11.31 -11.68
CA TYR A 13 8.23 -12.34 -11.36
C TYR A 13 7.68 -13.35 -10.35
N PHE A 14 7.19 -12.88 -9.20
CA PHE A 14 6.70 -13.77 -8.15
C PHE A 14 5.43 -14.52 -8.56
N TRP A 15 4.53 -13.89 -9.33
CA TRP A 15 3.40 -14.60 -9.94
C TRP A 15 3.82 -15.83 -10.76
N GLN A 16 4.96 -15.77 -11.45
CA GLN A 16 5.44 -16.87 -12.28
C GLN A 16 6.31 -17.90 -11.53
N THR A 17 6.92 -17.51 -10.41
CA THR A 17 7.97 -18.32 -9.76
C THR A 17 7.64 -18.76 -8.34
N SER A 18 6.59 -18.24 -7.72
CA SER A 18 6.35 -18.40 -6.29
C SER A 18 4.87 -18.54 -5.98
N ASP A 19 4.54 -19.54 -5.17
CA ASP A 19 3.24 -19.66 -4.54
C ASP A 19 3.26 -18.84 -3.24
N TYR A 20 2.52 -17.72 -3.21
CA TYR A 20 2.51 -16.82 -2.06
C TYR A 20 2.01 -17.47 -0.77
N PHE A 21 1.14 -18.47 -0.88
CA PHE A 21 0.47 -19.10 0.25
C PHE A 21 1.23 -20.32 0.79
N SER A 22 2.34 -20.68 0.14
CA SER A 22 3.25 -21.71 0.61
C SER A 22 4.03 -21.29 1.85
N THR A 23 4.52 -22.26 2.63
CA THR A 23 5.42 -21.99 3.77
C THR A 23 6.77 -21.43 3.34
N ASP A 24 7.21 -21.77 2.13
CA ASP A 24 8.50 -21.36 1.58
C ASP A 24 8.51 -19.88 1.19
N ALA A 25 7.33 -19.31 0.94
CA ALA A 25 7.17 -17.88 0.70
C ALA A 25 7.74 -17.02 1.85
N GLU A 26 7.54 -17.46 3.10
CA GLU A 26 8.04 -16.77 4.31
C GLU A 26 9.57 -16.71 4.37
N LEU A 27 10.27 -17.51 3.56
CA LEU A 27 11.73 -17.56 3.50
C LEU A 27 12.32 -16.63 2.43
N ILE A 28 11.50 -16.06 1.53
CA ILE A 28 11.97 -15.22 0.43
C ILE A 28 12.11 -13.77 0.91
N PRO A 29 13.31 -13.24 1.21
CA PRO A 29 13.45 -11.99 1.96
C PRO A 29 12.85 -10.76 1.27
N LEU A 30 12.77 -10.78 -0.06
CA LEU A 30 12.25 -9.69 -0.88
C LEU A 30 10.84 -9.96 -1.40
N LEU A 31 10.10 -10.95 -0.86
CA LEU A 31 8.79 -11.29 -1.40
C LEU A 31 7.85 -10.08 -1.37
N HIS A 32 7.70 -9.45 -0.20
CA HIS A 32 6.82 -8.29 0.02
C HIS A 32 6.88 -7.22 -1.08
N THR A 33 8.06 -6.97 -1.68
CA THR A 33 8.27 -5.98 -2.75
C THR A 33 7.34 -6.11 -3.97
N TRP A 34 6.62 -7.23 -4.12
CA TRP A 34 5.55 -7.34 -5.09
C TRP A 34 4.45 -6.27 -4.90
N THR A 35 4.06 -5.91 -3.66
CA THR A 35 3.01 -4.88 -3.47
C THR A 35 3.54 -3.52 -3.91
N LEU A 36 4.81 -3.23 -3.61
CA LEU A 36 5.48 -1.99 -4.02
C LEU A 36 5.53 -1.88 -5.54
N ALA A 37 5.83 -2.97 -6.25
CA ALA A 37 5.77 -2.99 -7.71
C ALA A 37 4.37 -2.66 -8.26
N VAL A 38 3.30 -3.18 -7.63
CA VAL A 38 1.92 -2.87 -8.01
C VAL A 38 1.58 -1.39 -7.76
N GLU A 39 2.01 -0.84 -6.62
CA GLU A 39 1.82 0.57 -6.27
C GLU A 39 2.53 1.50 -7.26
N GLU A 40 3.78 1.21 -7.61
CA GLU A 40 4.56 2.02 -8.55
C GLU A 40 4.02 1.93 -9.99
N GLN A 41 3.54 0.76 -10.41
CA GLN A 41 2.80 0.62 -11.67
C GLN A 41 1.54 1.49 -11.67
N TYR A 42 0.78 1.51 -10.56
CA TYR A 42 -0.37 2.38 -10.42
C TYR A 42 0.01 3.87 -10.44
N TYR A 43 1.06 4.28 -9.73
CA TYR A 43 1.53 5.66 -9.69
C TYR A 43 2.07 6.14 -11.04
N LEU A 44 2.53 5.25 -11.90
CA LEU A 44 2.89 5.58 -13.28
C LEU A 44 1.64 5.67 -14.18
N LEU A 45 0.72 4.70 -14.08
CA LEU A 45 -0.44 4.60 -14.98
C LEU A 45 -1.55 5.60 -14.64
N PHE A 46 -1.81 5.87 -13.37
CA PHE A 46 -2.93 6.70 -12.93
C PHE A 46 -2.81 8.16 -13.38
N PRO A 47 -1.64 8.84 -13.28
CA PRO A 47 -1.47 10.17 -13.86
C PRO A 47 -1.69 10.22 -15.37
N LEU A 48 -1.26 9.19 -16.10
CA LEU A 48 -1.50 9.08 -17.54
C LEU A 48 -2.99 8.91 -17.85
N LEU A 49 -3.71 8.12 -17.04
CA LEU A 49 -5.16 8.01 -17.11
C LEU A 49 -5.82 9.37 -16.89
N ILE A 50 -5.46 10.11 -15.84
CA ILE A 50 -6.01 11.44 -15.57
C ILE A 50 -5.69 12.42 -16.71
N LEU A 51 -4.48 12.37 -17.27
CA LEU A 51 -4.10 13.18 -18.42
C LEU A 51 -4.91 12.82 -19.66
N ALA A 52 -5.17 11.54 -19.92
CA ALA A 52 -6.06 11.12 -21.00
C ALA A 52 -7.50 11.60 -20.75
N LEU A 53 -7.92 11.63 -19.50
CA LEU A 53 -9.26 12.03 -19.09
C LEU A 53 -9.47 13.55 -18.99
N TRP A 54 -8.42 14.36 -19.09
CA TRP A 54 -8.45 15.80 -18.77
C TRP A 54 -9.35 16.63 -19.69
N ARG A 55 -9.60 16.17 -20.94
CA ARG A 55 -10.47 16.87 -21.91
C ARG A 55 -11.94 16.53 -21.74
N PHE A 56 -12.27 15.48 -21.00
CA PHE A 56 -13.67 15.11 -20.77
C PHE A 56 -14.30 15.96 -19.68
N LYS A 57 -15.62 16.04 -19.72
CA LYS A 57 -16.39 16.65 -18.62
C LYS A 57 -16.15 15.83 -17.35
N LYS A 58 -16.07 16.50 -16.19
CA LYS A 58 -15.83 15.89 -14.88
C LYS A 58 -16.71 14.65 -14.62
N GLY A 59 -18.00 14.71 -14.96
CA GLY A 59 -18.92 13.58 -14.80
C GLY A 59 -18.51 12.35 -15.61
N VAL A 60 -18.04 12.54 -16.84
CA VAL A 60 -17.56 11.45 -17.70
C VAL A 60 -16.27 10.84 -17.13
N SER A 61 -15.31 11.68 -16.71
CA SER A 61 -14.06 11.20 -16.10
C SER A 61 -14.33 10.39 -14.83
N LEU A 62 -15.25 10.84 -13.97
CA LEU A 62 -15.69 10.11 -12.78
C LEU A 62 -16.38 8.79 -13.14
N SER A 63 -17.29 8.78 -14.12
CA SER A 63 -17.95 7.55 -14.57
C SER A 63 -16.94 6.52 -15.08
N ILE A 64 -15.88 6.94 -15.78
CA ILE A 64 -14.82 6.05 -16.26
C ILE A 64 -14.02 5.48 -15.08
N ILE A 65 -13.64 6.31 -14.11
CA ILE A 65 -12.92 5.85 -12.90
C ILE A 65 -13.77 4.84 -12.12
N ILE A 66 -15.05 5.14 -11.91
CA ILE A 66 -16.00 4.24 -11.23
C ILE A 66 -16.14 2.94 -12.02
N PHE A 67 -16.25 3.01 -13.35
CA PHE A 67 -16.31 1.83 -14.20
C PHE A 67 -15.05 0.96 -14.04
N LEU A 68 -13.85 1.54 -14.10
CA LEU A 68 -12.59 0.81 -13.93
C LEU A 68 -12.48 0.17 -12.55
N LEU A 69 -12.91 0.88 -11.50
CA LEU A 69 -12.96 0.37 -10.13
C LEU A 69 -13.88 -0.85 -10.05
N VAL A 70 -15.12 -0.73 -10.53
CA VAL A 70 -16.10 -1.83 -10.51
C VAL A 70 -15.61 -3.01 -11.36
N ALA A 71 -15.08 -2.75 -12.55
CA ALA A 71 -14.54 -3.79 -13.42
C ALA A 71 -13.38 -4.55 -12.76
N SER A 72 -12.45 -3.84 -12.13
CA SER A 72 -11.32 -4.46 -11.41
C SER A 72 -11.78 -5.25 -10.18
N LEU A 73 -12.79 -4.78 -9.44
CA LEU A 73 -13.37 -5.51 -8.31
C LEU A 73 -14.10 -6.79 -8.75
N LEU A 74 -14.90 -6.72 -9.82
CA LEU A 74 -15.57 -7.90 -10.39
C LEU A 74 -14.54 -8.90 -10.92
N LEU A 75 -13.49 -8.40 -11.56
CA LEU A 75 -12.37 -9.21 -12.02
C LEU A 75 -11.67 -9.90 -10.84
N SER A 76 -11.52 -9.22 -9.70
CA SER A 76 -10.97 -9.79 -8.46
C SER A 76 -11.83 -10.93 -7.90
N ASP A 77 -13.15 -10.73 -7.78
CA ASP A 77 -14.05 -11.78 -7.27
C ASP A 77 -14.11 -13.00 -8.19
N TRP A 78 -14.00 -12.78 -9.51
CA TRP A 78 -13.86 -13.89 -10.44
C TRP A 78 -12.46 -14.53 -10.39
N GLY A 79 -11.43 -13.70 -10.21
CA GLY A 79 -10.02 -14.08 -10.24
C GLY A 79 -9.62 -15.06 -9.16
N TRP A 80 -10.10 -14.89 -7.92
CA TRP A 80 -9.73 -15.80 -6.84
C TRP A 80 -10.13 -17.26 -7.10
N ARG A 81 -11.22 -17.49 -7.85
CA ARG A 81 -11.72 -18.84 -8.18
C ARG A 81 -10.96 -19.50 -9.33
N THR A 82 -10.46 -18.70 -10.26
CA THR A 82 -9.94 -19.19 -11.55
C THR A 82 -8.42 -19.06 -11.65
N PHE A 83 -7.87 -17.97 -11.14
CA PHE A 83 -6.44 -17.62 -11.21
C PHE A 83 -5.99 -16.99 -9.88
N PRO A 84 -5.95 -17.74 -8.75
CA PRO A 84 -5.69 -17.20 -7.42
C PRO A 84 -4.36 -16.46 -7.31
N GLU A 85 -3.27 -17.01 -7.86
CA GLU A 85 -1.95 -16.34 -7.85
C GLU A 85 -1.96 -15.02 -8.64
N ALA A 86 -2.58 -15.03 -9.83
CA ALA A 86 -2.69 -13.82 -10.66
C ALA A 86 -3.55 -12.75 -9.97
N ASN A 87 -4.64 -13.18 -9.34
CA ASN A 87 -5.53 -12.33 -8.54
C ASN A 87 -4.79 -11.69 -7.36
N PHE A 88 -3.86 -12.43 -6.75
CA PHE A 88 -3.08 -11.95 -5.63
C PHE A 88 -1.97 -10.95 -6.02
N TYR A 89 -1.25 -11.22 -7.12
CA TYR A 89 -0.07 -10.44 -7.50
C TYR A 89 -0.32 -9.33 -8.54
N LEU A 90 -1.28 -9.48 -9.44
CA LEU A 90 -1.37 -8.59 -10.62
C LEU A 90 -2.27 -7.38 -10.40
N LEU A 91 -1.81 -6.22 -10.89
CA LEU A 91 -2.50 -4.94 -10.77
C LEU A 91 -3.97 -4.96 -11.26
N PRO A 92 -4.36 -5.59 -12.38
CA PRO A 92 -5.76 -5.55 -12.84
C PRO A 92 -6.78 -6.06 -11.82
N PHE A 93 -6.40 -7.02 -10.97
CA PHE A 93 -7.26 -7.58 -9.92
C PHE A 93 -7.27 -6.73 -8.65
N ARG A 94 -6.30 -5.82 -8.48
CA ARG A 94 -6.12 -5.01 -7.27
C ARG A 94 -6.34 -3.52 -7.46
N ALA A 95 -6.40 -3.07 -8.72
CA ALA A 95 -6.50 -1.65 -9.06
C ALA A 95 -7.70 -0.97 -8.39
N TRP A 96 -8.81 -1.70 -8.17
CA TRP A 96 -9.99 -1.18 -7.48
C TRP A 96 -9.69 -0.67 -6.05
N GLU A 97 -8.75 -1.30 -5.32
CA GLU A 97 -8.36 -0.88 -3.95
C GLU A 97 -7.77 0.54 -3.98
N LEU A 98 -6.85 0.78 -4.92
CA LEU A 98 -6.16 2.06 -5.13
C LEU A 98 -7.10 3.11 -5.75
N LEU A 99 -7.95 2.70 -6.70
CA LEU A 99 -8.96 3.56 -7.32
C LEU A 99 -10.02 4.01 -6.31
N ALA A 100 -10.38 3.19 -5.32
CA ALA A 100 -11.29 3.59 -4.25
C ALA A 100 -10.70 4.75 -3.42
N GLY A 101 -9.40 4.67 -3.08
CA GLY A 101 -8.67 5.76 -2.43
C GLY A 101 -8.59 7.02 -3.31
N ALA A 102 -8.31 6.86 -4.60
CA ALA A 102 -8.28 7.99 -5.53
C ALA A 102 -9.66 8.65 -5.70
N LEU A 103 -10.73 7.87 -5.78
CA LEU A 103 -12.10 8.39 -5.85
C LEU A 103 -12.45 9.14 -4.56
N ALA A 104 -12.04 8.64 -3.39
CA ALA A 104 -12.19 9.36 -2.12
C ALA A 104 -11.48 10.72 -2.14
N ALA A 105 -10.24 10.78 -2.64
CA ALA A 105 -9.50 12.03 -2.77
C ALA A 105 -10.14 13.01 -3.76
N ILE A 106 -10.57 12.54 -4.94
CA ILE A 106 -11.22 13.39 -5.96
C ILE A 106 -12.55 13.94 -5.44
N THR A 107 -13.36 13.09 -4.80
CA THR A 107 -14.65 13.52 -4.24
C THR A 107 -14.46 14.48 -3.07
N TYR A 108 -13.43 14.29 -2.24
CA TYR A 108 -13.05 15.24 -1.20
C TYR A 108 -12.71 16.62 -1.79
N GLU A 109 -11.87 16.67 -2.83
CA GLU A 109 -11.50 17.91 -3.51
C GLU A 109 -12.71 18.61 -4.15
N TYR A 110 -13.63 17.86 -4.76
CA TYR A 110 -14.86 18.42 -5.33
C TYR A 110 -15.87 18.86 -4.28
N ALA A 111 -15.85 18.25 -3.10
CA ALA A 111 -16.74 18.58 -2.00
C ALA A 111 -16.24 19.77 -1.16
N LYS A 112 -15.03 20.29 -1.39
CA LYS A 112 -14.52 21.49 -0.68
C LYS A 112 -15.47 22.68 -0.91
N PRO A 113 -16.14 23.19 0.14
CA PRO A 113 -16.80 24.48 0.05
C PRO A 113 -15.73 25.56 -0.12
N TYR A 114 -15.93 26.50 -1.04
CA TYR A 114 -15.00 27.60 -1.32
C TYR A 114 -14.86 28.62 -0.16
N THR A 115 -15.43 28.33 1.01
CA THR A 115 -15.49 29.22 2.16
C THR A 115 -15.28 28.44 3.45
N TYR A 116 -14.14 28.68 4.09
CA TYR A 116 -13.65 28.04 5.32
C TYR A 116 -14.42 28.46 6.59
N THR A 117 -15.65 28.95 6.44
CA THR A 117 -16.42 29.64 7.49
C THR A 117 -17.89 29.22 7.47
N SER A 118 -18.17 27.93 7.54
CA SER A 118 -19.53 27.48 7.81
C SER A 118 -19.54 26.38 8.86
N THR A 119 -20.00 26.75 10.05
CA THR A 119 -20.42 25.82 11.10
C THR A 119 -21.44 24.86 10.48
N TYR A 120 -21.01 23.63 10.18
CA TYR A 120 -21.90 22.64 9.60
C TYR A 120 -23.14 22.46 10.50
N PRO A 121 -24.34 22.24 9.93
CA PRO A 121 -25.49 21.85 10.72
C PRO A 121 -25.13 20.63 11.57
N LYS A 122 -25.53 20.61 12.85
CA LYS A 122 -25.20 19.52 13.80
C LYS A 122 -25.45 18.11 13.24
N ARG A 123 -26.44 17.95 12.36
CA ARG A 123 -26.75 16.68 11.68
C ARG A 123 -25.62 16.17 10.78
N PHE A 124 -24.98 17.05 10.00
CA PHE A 124 -23.85 16.68 9.13
C PHE A 124 -22.62 16.30 9.95
N PHE A 125 -22.40 16.98 11.08
CA PHE A 125 -21.35 16.63 12.03
C PHE A 125 -21.53 15.21 12.57
N VAL A 126 -22.73 14.89 13.08
CA VAL A 126 -23.02 13.55 13.63
C VAL A 126 -22.85 12.48 12.56
N LEU A 127 -23.34 12.72 11.33
CA LEU A 127 -23.18 11.77 10.23
C LEU A 127 -21.71 11.49 9.92
N LYS A 128 -20.85 12.51 9.83
CA LYS A 128 -19.42 12.33 9.58
C LYS A 128 -18.75 11.50 10.68
N GLN A 129 -19.08 11.78 11.95
CA GLN A 129 -18.54 11.02 13.07
C GLN A 129 -19.01 9.57 13.08
N SER A 130 -20.29 9.32 12.79
CA SER A 130 -20.84 7.97 12.65
C SER A 130 -20.19 7.20 11.50
N LEU A 131 -19.96 7.83 10.35
CA LEU A 131 -19.29 7.20 9.21
C LEU A 131 -17.83 6.88 9.51
N SER A 132 -17.10 7.78 10.17
CA SER A 132 -15.73 7.53 10.61
C SER A 132 -15.64 6.40 11.64
N ALA A 133 -16.56 6.37 12.61
CA ALA A 133 -16.68 5.28 13.58
C ALA A 133 -17.02 3.94 12.92
N LEU A 134 -17.95 3.92 11.96
CA LEU A 134 -18.24 2.75 11.16
C LEU A 134 -16.99 2.28 10.42
N GLY A 135 -16.28 3.20 9.76
CA GLY A 135 -15.05 2.88 9.04
C GLY A 135 -14.00 2.22 9.94
N PHE A 136 -13.79 2.77 11.13
CA PHE A 136 -12.91 2.20 12.14
C PHE A 136 -13.35 0.79 12.56
N LEU A 137 -14.64 0.58 12.81
CA LEU A 137 -15.18 -0.74 13.15
C LEU A 137 -15.01 -1.75 12.00
N LEU A 138 -15.15 -1.35 10.74
CA LEU A 138 -14.91 -2.24 9.60
C LEU A 138 -13.43 -2.66 9.52
N VAL A 139 -12.49 -1.74 9.75
CA VAL A 139 -11.05 -2.05 9.76
C VAL A 139 -10.70 -2.98 10.92
N ILE A 140 -11.10 -2.63 12.15
CA ILE A 140 -10.83 -3.47 13.34
C ILE A 140 -11.52 -4.83 13.21
N GLY A 141 -12.77 -4.86 12.72
CA GLY A 141 -13.48 -6.10 12.46
C GLY A 141 -12.74 -6.98 11.45
N SER A 142 -12.19 -6.40 10.38
CA SER A 142 -11.39 -7.15 9.41
C SER A 142 -10.15 -7.77 10.07
N ILE A 143 -9.45 -7.04 10.96
CA ILE A 143 -8.28 -7.56 11.68
C ILE A 143 -8.64 -8.74 12.59
N LEU A 144 -9.81 -8.72 13.22
CA LEU A 144 -10.22 -9.73 14.20
C LEU A 144 -10.87 -10.97 13.57
N PHE A 145 -11.59 -10.80 12.47
CA PHE A 145 -12.43 -11.86 11.88
C PHE A 145 -11.89 -12.41 10.57
N PHE A 146 -10.96 -11.74 9.89
CA PHE A 146 -10.40 -12.29 8.66
C PHE A 146 -9.25 -13.24 8.98
N ASP A 147 -9.29 -14.42 8.38
CA ASP A 147 -8.26 -15.43 8.52
C ASP A 147 -7.81 -15.95 7.13
N LYS A 148 -6.90 -16.94 7.13
CA LYS A 148 -6.35 -17.54 5.92
C LYS A 148 -7.38 -18.31 5.07
N SER A 149 -8.58 -18.57 5.58
CA SER A 149 -9.63 -19.31 4.87
C SER A 149 -10.49 -18.41 3.98
N LEU A 150 -10.49 -17.10 4.22
CA LEU A 150 -11.24 -16.16 3.39
C LEU A 150 -10.56 -15.96 2.03
N PRO A 151 -11.33 -16.00 0.93
CA PRO A 151 -10.80 -15.67 -0.39
C PRO A 151 -10.24 -14.25 -0.43
N PHE A 152 -9.00 -14.11 -0.90
CA PHE A 152 -8.29 -12.83 -0.90
C PHE A 152 -7.42 -12.62 -2.16
N PRO A 153 -7.49 -11.45 -2.81
CA PRO A 153 -8.56 -10.44 -2.73
C PRO A 153 -9.88 -10.94 -3.35
N SER A 154 -11.01 -10.41 -2.87
CA SER A 154 -12.38 -10.79 -3.29
C SER A 154 -13.41 -9.77 -2.79
N PHE A 155 -14.72 -10.01 -2.95
CA PHE A 155 -15.73 -9.11 -2.36
C PHE A 155 -15.62 -8.94 -0.84
N TYR A 156 -15.06 -9.91 -0.09
CA TYR A 156 -14.82 -9.73 1.34
C TYR A 156 -13.88 -8.55 1.62
N THR A 157 -12.90 -8.32 0.74
CA THR A 157 -11.93 -7.21 0.89
C THR A 157 -12.54 -5.82 0.69
N VAL A 158 -13.78 -5.72 0.20
CA VAL A 158 -14.52 -4.44 0.19
C VAL A 158 -14.70 -3.90 1.61
N ILE A 159 -14.82 -4.77 2.63
CA ILE A 159 -15.02 -4.39 4.02
C ILE A 159 -13.85 -3.52 4.55
N PRO A 160 -12.58 -3.98 4.54
CA PRO A 160 -11.45 -3.16 5.00
C PRO A 160 -11.17 -1.96 4.09
N VAL A 161 -11.39 -2.07 2.77
CA VAL A 161 -11.19 -0.94 1.84
C VAL A 161 -12.21 0.16 2.07
N LEU A 162 -13.50 -0.18 2.20
CA LEU A 162 -14.55 0.76 2.56
C LEU A 162 -14.28 1.36 3.94
N GLY A 163 -13.84 0.55 4.90
CA GLY A 163 -13.43 1.01 6.22
C GLY A 163 -12.39 2.13 6.15
N SER A 164 -11.31 1.89 5.38
CA SER A 164 -10.25 2.87 5.13
C SER A 164 -10.76 4.14 4.44
N VAL A 165 -11.59 3.99 3.38
CA VAL A 165 -12.18 5.12 2.66
C VAL A 165 -13.05 5.98 3.58
N LEU A 166 -13.86 5.37 4.45
CA LEU A 166 -14.70 6.09 5.40
C LEU A 166 -13.88 6.87 6.43
N ILE A 167 -12.83 6.26 6.98
CA ILE A 167 -11.93 6.93 7.93
C ILE A 167 -11.26 8.14 7.25
N VAL A 168 -10.63 7.94 6.09
CA VAL A 168 -9.91 9.01 5.39
C VAL A 168 -10.83 10.14 4.93
N SER A 169 -12.06 9.81 4.51
CA SER A 169 -12.99 10.82 3.97
C SER A 169 -13.72 11.63 5.04
N PHE A 170 -13.96 11.04 6.23
CA PHE A 170 -14.87 11.62 7.23
C PHE A 170 -14.26 11.89 8.60
N SER A 171 -13.05 11.41 8.89
CA SER A 171 -12.38 11.70 10.17
C SER A 171 -11.90 13.16 10.25
N GLN A 172 -11.89 13.70 11.47
CA GLN A 172 -11.36 15.04 11.79
C GLN A 172 -10.40 14.92 12.99
N ALA A 173 -9.22 15.52 12.89
CA ALA A 173 -8.13 15.30 13.85
C ALA A 173 -8.47 15.75 15.29
N ASP A 174 -9.42 16.66 15.47
CA ASP A 174 -9.83 17.21 16.76
C ASP A 174 -10.96 16.43 17.44
N GLN A 175 -11.57 15.44 16.77
CA GLN A 175 -12.80 14.80 17.26
C GLN A 175 -12.91 13.29 16.95
N GLY A 176 -13.67 12.57 17.78
CA GLY A 176 -14.05 11.17 17.55
C GLY A 176 -12.88 10.24 17.27
N ILE A 177 -13.04 9.37 16.27
CA ILE A 177 -11.98 8.47 15.79
C ILE A 177 -10.78 9.25 15.25
N GLY A 178 -11.00 10.39 14.60
CA GLY A 178 -9.89 11.19 14.07
C GLY A 178 -8.96 11.71 15.17
N ARG A 179 -9.51 12.09 16.34
CA ARG A 179 -8.72 12.44 17.53
C ARG A 179 -7.90 11.28 18.07
N LEU A 180 -8.49 10.08 18.12
CA LEU A 180 -7.78 8.87 18.55
C LEU A 180 -6.60 8.57 17.60
N LEU A 181 -6.85 8.58 16.29
CA LEU A 181 -5.83 8.30 15.28
C LEU A 181 -4.80 9.41 15.14
N SER A 182 -5.10 10.62 15.63
CA SER A 182 -4.18 11.76 15.66
C SER A 182 -3.29 11.80 16.91
N LEU A 183 -3.37 10.81 17.80
CA LEU A 183 -2.43 10.73 18.93
C LEU A 183 -0.98 10.58 18.41
N PRO A 184 0.01 11.17 19.09
CA PRO A 184 1.41 11.15 18.65
C PRO A 184 1.96 9.75 18.37
N LEU A 185 1.49 8.75 19.11
CA LEU A 185 1.88 7.35 18.90
C LEU A 185 1.44 6.83 17.52
N PHE A 186 0.16 6.96 17.17
CA PHE A 186 -0.37 6.50 15.88
C PHE A 186 0.20 7.28 14.72
N VAL A 187 0.35 8.61 14.88
CA VAL A 187 1.01 9.46 13.88
C VAL A 187 2.48 9.02 13.71
N GLY A 188 3.20 8.77 14.79
CA GLY A 188 4.59 8.30 14.76
C GLY A 188 4.74 6.96 14.03
N ILE A 189 3.87 6.00 14.31
CA ILE A 189 3.82 4.72 13.59
C ILE A 189 3.54 4.96 12.10
N GLY A 190 2.58 5.83 11.77
CA GLY A 190 2.26 6.19 10.39
C GLY A 190 3.45 6.79 9.64
N LEU A 191 4.22 7.67 10.29
CA LEU A 191 5.39 8.30 9.69
C LEU A 191 6.49 7.29 9.33
N VAL A 192 6.72 6.27 10.15
CA VAL A 192 7.75 5.25 9.88
C VAL A 192 7.21 4.03 9.15
N SER A 193 5.92 4.00 8.80
CA SER A 193 5.24 2.80 8.29
C SER A 193 5.84 2.28 6.98
N TYR A 194 6.22 3.16 6.07
CA TYR A 194 6.89 2.79 4.82
C TYR A 194 8.24 2.11 5.08
N SER A 195 9.10 2.74 5.89
CA SER A 195 10.39 2.16 6.27
C SER A 195 10.21 0.84 7.05
N ALA A 196 9.20 0.75 7.94
CA ALA A 196 8.89 -0.50 8.65
C ALA A 196 8.44 -1.61 7.69
N TYR A 197 7.64 -1.26 6.69
CA TYR A 197 7.23 -2.17 5.63
C TYR A 197 8.44 -2.71 4.83
N LEU A 198 9.46 -1.90 4.55
CA LEU A 198 10.68 -2.39 3.88
C LEU A 198 11.55 -3.30 4.78
N TRP A 199 11.69 -2.97 6.06
CA TRP A 199 12.59 -3.69 6.96
C TRP A 199 12.00 -4.97 7.57
N HIS A 200 10.68 -5.02 7.80
CA HIS A 200 10.09 -6.14 8.55
C HIS A 200 10.34 -7.47 7.83
N TYR A 201 10.00 -7.56 6.56
CA TYR A 201 9.97 -8.83 5.86
C TYR A 201 11.36 -9.47 5.73
N PRO A 202 12.43 -8.75 5.32
CA PRO A 202 13.78 -9.33 5.30
C PRO A 202 14.22 -9.79 6.69
N ILE A 203 13.97 -9.00 7.74
CA ILE A 203 14.34 -9.35 9.12
C ILE A 203 13.68 -10.66 9.53
N PHE A 204 12.38 -10.82 9.28
CA PHE A 204 11.66 -12.04 9.61
C PHE A 204 12.05 -13.24 8.73
N ALA A 205 12.27 -13.03 7.43
CA ALA A 205 12.68 -14.09 6.52
C ALA A 205 14.07 -14.63 6.87
N PHE A 206 15.05 -13.75 7.14
CA PHE A 206 16.38 -14.17 7.58
C PHE A 206 16.33 -14.88 8.92
N ALA A 207 15.54 -14.39 9.89
CA ALA A 207 15.36 -15.07 11.16
C ALA A 207 14.84 -16.51 10.99
N ARG A 208 13.89 -16.73 10.07
CA ARG A 208 13.36 -18.06 9.77
C ARG A 208 14.38 -18.93 9.03
N LEU A 209 15.15 -18.37 8.09
CA LEU A 209 16.22 -19.08 7.37
C LEU A 209 17.33 -19.59 8.28
N TYR A 210 17.70 -18.82 9.32
CA TYR A 210 18.75 -19.20 10.26
C TYR A 210 18.26 -20.09 11.41
N SER A 211 16.95 -20.24 11.58
CA SER A 211 16.38 -21.07 12.65
C SER A 211 16.09 -22.47 12.13
N ILE A 212 16.59 -23.49 12.84
CA ILE A 212 16.31 -24.90 12.52
C ILE A 212 14.84 -25.23 12.85
N ASP A 213 14.35 -24.71 13.98
CA ASP A 213 12.96 -24.81 14.42
C ASP A 213 12.21 -23.48 14.21
N SER A 214 10.88 -23.51 14.29
CA SER A 214 10.07 -22.29 14.26
C SER A 214 10.50 -21.33 15.39
N PRO A 215 10.86 -20.07 15.08
CA PRO A 215 11.32 -19.13 16.10
C PRO A 215 10.26 -18.88 17.17
N SER A 216 10.70 -18.71 18.43
CA SER A 216 9.77 -18.48 19.55
C SER A 216 9.01 -17.16 19.41
N THR A 217 7.80 -17.09 19.96
CA THR A 217 6.97 -15.86 19.92
C THR A 217 7.68 -14.67 20.54
N VAL A 218 8.41 -14.86 21.64
CA VAL A 218 9.19 -13.80 22.30
C VAL A 218 10.28 -13.27 21.37
N PHE A 219 10.96 -14.16 20.65
CA PHE A 219 11.97 -13.76 19.68
C PHE A 219 11.35 -12.96 18.52
N MET A 220 10.21 -13.42 17.98
CA MET A 220 9.48 -12.71 16.93
C MET A 220 9.00 -11.32 17.38
N LEU A 221 8.53 -11.17 18.62
CA LEU A 221 8.19 -9.86 19.20
C LEU A 221 9.43 -8.95 19.33
N GLY A 222 10.58 -9.52 19.68
CA GLY A 222 11.86 -8.82 19.67
C GLY A 222 12.23 -8.30 18.28
N LEU A 223 12.04 -9.11 17.23
CA LEU A 223 12.27 -8.70 15.85
C LEU A 223 11.30 -7.61 15.37
N SER A 224 10.05 -7.61 15.85
CA SER A 224 9.12 -6.51 15.61
C SER A 224 9.65 -5.19 16.17
N LEU A 225 10.24 -5.20 17.38
CA LEU A 225 10.86 -4.01 17.95
C LEU A 225 12.08 -3.56 17.14
N VAL A 226 12.95 -4.50 16.74
CA VAL A 226 14.11 -4.22 15.88
C VAL A 226 13.66 -3.60 14.55
N THR A 227 12.59 -4.10 13.95
CA THR A 227 11.99 -3.55 12.73
C THR A 227 11.63 -2.08 12.91
N PHE A 228 10.95 -1.70 14.01
CA PHE A 228 10.59 -0.31 14.26
C PHE A 228 11.81 0.58 14.55
N ILE A 229 12.85 0.05 15.21
CA ILE A 229 14.11 0.76 15.41
C ILE A 229 14.77 1.05 14.06
N MET A 230 14.91 0.03 13.21
CA MET A 230 15.47 0.18 11.86
C MET A 230 14.63 1.12 11.00
N ALA A 231 13.30 1.04 11.11
CA ALA A 231 12.37 1.93 10.42
C ALA A 231 12.56 3.38 10.85
N ALA A 232 12.70 3.64 12.15
CA ALA A 232 12.95 4.99 12.67
C ALA A 232 14.31 5.53 12.21
N LEU A 233 15.36 4.72 12.27
CA LEU A 233 16.70 5.10 11.76
C LEU A 233 16.62 5.45 10.26
N SER A 234 16.00 4.59 9.46
CA SER A 234 15.76 4.81 8.03
C SER A 234 14.98 6.11 7.78
N TRP A 235 13.91 6.33 8.54
CA TRP A 235 13.09 7.54 8.44
C TRP A 235 13.89 8.82 8.71
N PHE A 236 14.67 8.85 9.79
CA PHE A 236 15.44 10.05 10.18
C PHE A 236 16.66 10.29 9.29
N PHE A 237 17.36 9.25 8.87
CA PHE A 237 18.65 9.37 8.16
C PHE A 237 18.58 9.23 6.65
N VAL A 238 17.53 8.61 6.11
CA VAL A 238 17.37 8.39 4.67
C VAL A 238 16.13 9.11 4.16
N GLU A 239 14.95 8.77 4.69
CA GLU A 239 13.68 9.20 4.12
C GLU A 239 13.44 10.71 4.28
N GLN A 240 13.62 11.27 5.49
CA GLN A 240 13.46 12.70 5.73
C GLN A 240 14.45 13.57 4.94
N PRO A 241 15.77 13.28 4.90
CA PRO A 241 16.70 14.02 4.07
C PRO A 241 16.33 13.94 2.59
N CYS A 242 16.06 12.75 2.06
CA CYS A 242 15.65 12.55 0.67
C CYS A 242 14.39 13.36 0.35
N ARG A 243 13.36 13.31 1.19
CA ARG A 243 12.11 14.06 1.00
C ARG A 243 12.32 15.57 0.95
N LYS A 244 13.22 16.13 1.77
CA LYS A 244 13.51 17.57 1.80
C LYS A 244 14.40 18.02 0.64
N HIS A 245 15.35 17.18 0.21
CA HIS A 245 16.40 17.59 -0.73
C HIS A 245 16.16 17.15 -2.19
N LEU A 246 15.50 16.00 -2.44
CA LEU A 246 15.22 15.53 -3.81
C LEU A 246 14.29 16.48 -4.57
N ALA A 247 13.38 17.15 -3.87
CA ALA A 247 12.53 18.19 -4.45
C ALA A 247 13.33 19.39 -4.99
N HIS A 248 14.55 19.60 -4.49
CA HIS A 248 15.43 20.71 -4.88
C HIS A 248 16.51 20.29 -5.89
N TYR A 249 16.88 19.00 -5.94
CA TYR A 249 17.99 18.49 -6.75
C TYR A 249 17.62 17.18 -7.48
N PRO A 250 16.87 17.25 -8.60
CA PRO A 250 16.43 16.07 -9.34
C PRO A 250 17.58 15.26 -9.96
N TRP A 251 18.75 15.88 -10.17
CA TRP A 251 19.95 15.21 -10.68
C TRP A 251 20.53 14.18 -9.70
N PHE A 252 20.31 14.34 -8.39
CA PHE A 252 20.74 13.38 -7.37
C PHE A 252 19.94 12.07 -7.49
N LEU A 253 18.65 12.16 -7.81
CA LEU A 253 17.79 11.01 -8.10
C LEU A 253 18.30 10.26 -9.34
N ILE A 254 18.61 10.99 -10.41
CA ILE A 254 19.12 10.41 -11.66
C ILE A 254 20.46 9.71 -11.41
N ALA A 255 21.37 10.33 -10.67
CA ALA A 255 22.65 9.72 -10.31
C ALA A 255 22.47 8.44 -9.47
N PHE A 256 21.58 8.47 -8.47
CA PHE A 256 21.28 7.30 -7.65
C PHE A 256 20.67 6.15 -8.46
N VAL A 257 19.72 6.45 -9.34
CA VAL A 257 19.11 5.48 -10.25
C VAL A 257 20.15 4.90 -11.21
N LEU A 258 21.02 5.73 -11.78
CA LEU A 258 22.11 5.27 -12.65
C LEU A 258 23.09 4.36 -11.89
N ILE A 259 23.46 4.71 -10.65
CA ILE A 259 24.31 3.86 -9.80
C ILE A 259 23.62 2.52 -9.50
N ALA A 260 22.32 2.53 -9.19
CA ALA A 260 21.56 1.31 -8.98
C ALA A 260 21.51 0.44 -10.26
N ILE A 261 21.28 1.03 -11.43
CA ILE A 261 21.28 0.33 -12.72
C ILE A 261 22.68 -0.25 -13.03
N ILE A 262 23.74 0.49 -12.77
CA ILE A 262 25.14 0.02 -12.96
C ILE A 262 25.43 -1.14 -12.00
N PHE A 263 25.02 -1.04 -10.74
CA PHE A 263 25.20 -2.10 -9.76
C PHE A 263 24.43 -3.38 -10.13
N LEU A 264 23.20 -3.24 -10.63
CA LEU A 264 22.38 -4.36 -11.07
C LEU A 264 22.88 -5.01 -12.37
N SER A 265 23.33 -4.21 -13.34
CA SER A 265 23.88 -4.71 -14.60
C SER A 265 25.23 -5.41 -14.40
N SER A 266 26.09 -4.89 -13.52
CA SER A 266 27.35 -5.56 -13.14
C SER A 266 27.12 -6.87 -12.37
N GLY A 267 26.16 -6.91 -11.44
CA GLY A 267 25.77 -8.16 -10.77
C GLY A 267 25.22 -9.22 -11.73
N SER A 268 24.45 -8.80 -12.74
CA SER A 268 23.91 -9.68 -13.78
C SER A 268 25.01 -10.25 -14.70
N TYR A 269 26.00 -9.43 -15.04
CA TYR A 269 27.13 -9.82 -15.89
C TYR A 269 28.06 -10.84 -15.20
N ILE A 270 28.21 -10.74 -13.89
CA ILE A 270 29.01 -11.70 -13.10
C ILE A 270 28.31 -13.06 -13.02
N LEU A 271 26.99 -13.07 -12.78
CA LEU A 271 26.19 -14.31 -12.68
C LEU A 271 26.03 -15.08 -14.01
N LEU A 272 26.14 -14.40 -15.16
CA LEU A 272 26.07 -15.04 -16.47
C LEU A 272 27.43 -15.58 -16.96
N ASN A 273 28.53 -15.20 -16.31
CA ASN A 273 29.90 -15.59 -16.68
C ASN A 273 30.57 -16.53 -15.66
N THR A 274 29.81 -17.05 -14.70
CA THR A 274 30.20 -18.12 -13.75
C THR A 274 29.25 -19.28 -13.86
#